data_AF-A0A1X7VG74-F1
#
_entry.id   AF-A0A1X7VG74-F1
#
_cell.length_a   1.000
_cell.length_b   1.000
_cell.length_c   1.000
_cell.angle_alpha   90.00
_cell.angle_beta   90.00
_cell.angle_gamma   90.00
#
_symmetry.space_group_name_H-M   'P 1'
#
loop_
_entity.id
_entity.type
_entity.pdbx_description
1 polymer ?
#
loop_
_entity_poly.entity_id
_entity_poly.type
_entity_poly.pdbx_seq_one_letter_code
_entity_poly.pdbx_strand_id
1 'polypeptide(L)' 'MGNGVPVFCKTTVTVTYDSKTVTLPLITIEGEGAALLGRNCLNNIRLNWGTIHLLANHSSTLHNVL' A
#
# COMPACT_ATOMS: atom_id res chain seq x y z
N MET A 1 9.21 -20.58 -10.31
CA MET A 1 8.70 -19.76 -11.44
C MET A 1 7.71 -18.78 -10.84
N GLY A 2 7.94 -17.47 -10.93
CA GLY A 2 7.00 -16.47 -10.40
C GLY A 2 5.88 -16.21 -11.41
N ASN A 3 4.63 -16.31 -10.98
CA ASN A 3 3.49 -15.96 -11.82
C ASN A 3 3.36 -14.43 -11.84
N GLY A 4 3.49 -13.82 -13.02
CA GLY A 4 3.31 -12.37 -13.18
C GLY A 4 1.86 -11.97 -12.91
N VAL A 5 1.67 -10.85 -12.22
CA VAL A 5 0.34 -10.29 -11.96
C VAL A 5 -0.04 -9.34 -13.10
N PRO A 6 -1.20 -9.52 -13.76
CA PRO A 6 -1.63 -8.63 -14.82
C PRO A 6 -1.94 -7.23 -14.27
N VAL A 7 -1.36 -6.22 -14.92
CA VAL A 7 -1.61 -4.81 -14.62
C VAL A 7 -2.71 -4.30 -15.55
N PHE A 8 -3.78 -3.75 -14.99
CA PHE A 8 -4.86 -3.16 -15.78
C PHE A 8 -4.53 -1.76 -16.27
N CYS A 9 -4.00 -0.93 -15.39
CA CYS A 9 -3.79 0.47 -15.68
C CYS A 9 -2.65 1.04 -14.86
N LYS A 10 -2.01 2.06 -15.43
CA LYS A 10 -1.08 2.94 -14.75
C LYS A 10 -1.58 4.36 -14.93
N THR A 11 -1.82 5.04 -13.82
CA THR A 11 -2.20 6.45 -13.82
C THR A 11 -1.31 7.22 -12.86
N THR A 12 -1.35 8.54 -12.94
CA THR A 12 -0.60 9.42 -12.06
C THR A 12 -1.57 10.06 -11.08
N VAL A 13 -1.33 9.88 -9.79
CA VAL A 13 -2.18 10.43 -8.71
C VAL A 13 -1.39 11.39 -7.84
N THR A 14 -2.07 12.40 -7.33
CA THR A 14 -1.52 13.31 -6.33
C THR A 14 -1.90 12.80 -4.94
N VAL A 15 -0.89 12.59 -4.10
CA VAL A 15 -1.03 12.11 -2.72
C VAL A 15 -0.60 13.23 -1.78
N THR A 16 -1.45 13.54 -0.81
CA THR A 16 -1.17 14.54 0.22
C THR A 16 -1.13 13.88 1.60
N TYR A 17 -0.05 14.10 2.34
CA TYR A 17 0.12 13.61 3.71
C TYR A 17 1.02 14.58 4.50
N ASP A 18 0.59 14.95 5.71
CA ASP A 18 1.33 15.83 6.62
C ASP A 18 1.91 17.08 5.92
N SER A 19 1.03 17.82 5.22
CA SER A 19 1.34 19.02 4.44
C SER A 19 2.31 18.82 3.26
N LYS A 20 2.70 17.58 2.94
CA LYS A 20 3.48 17.24 1.75
C LYS A 20 2.56 16.70 0.67
N THR A 21 2.74 17.23 -0.52
CA THR A 21 2.03 16.80 -1.73
C THR A 21 3.04 16.22 -2.70
N VAL A 22 2.80 15.00 -3.16
CA VAL A 22 3.64 14.32 -4.16
C VAL A 22 2.79 13.67 -5.24
N THR A 23 3.28 13.72 -6.46
CA THR A 23 2.64 13.09 -7.61
C THR A 23 3.36 11.78 -7.93
N LEU A 24 2.64 10.65 -7.92
CA LEU A 24 3.20 9.31 -8.01
C LEU A 24 2.41 8.43 -8.98
N PRO A 25 3.06 7.46 -9.64
CA PRO A 25 2.37 6.47 -10.44
C PRO A 25 1.60 5.50 -9.52
N LEU A 26 0.30 5.36 -9.77
CA LEU A 26 -0.56 4.32 -9.22
C LEU A 26 -0.74 3.21 -10.26
N ILE A 27 -0.57 1.98 -9.82
CA ILE A 27 -0.76 0.78 -10.63
C ILE A 27 -2.01 0.08 -10.12
N THR A 28 -2.97 -0.17 -11.00
CA THR A 28 -4.19 -0.91 -10.69
C THR A 28 -4.07 -2.34 -11.20
N ILE A 29 -4.35 -3.30 -10.32
CA ILE A 29 -4.41 -4.74 -10.60
C ILE A 29 -5.81 -5.26 -10.23
N GLU A 30 -6.21 -6.41 -10.78
CA GLU A 30 -7.45 -7.06 -10.36
C GLU A 30 -7.31 -7.61 -8.94
N GLY A 31 -8.31 -7.36 -8.11
CA GLY A 31 -8.43 -8.00 -6.80
C GLY A 31 -9.14 -7.13 -5.77
N GLU A 32 -9.51 -7.78 -4.67
CA GLU A 32 -10.18 -7.16 -3.51
C GLU A 32 -9.18 -6.81 -2.38
N GLY A 33 -7.87 -6.87 -2.67
CA GLY A 33 -6.82 -6.59 -1.71
C GLY A 33 -6.74 -5.12 -1.31
N ALA A 34 -6.15 -4.85 -0.14
CA ALA A 34 -5.87 -3.49 0.29
C ALA A 34 -4.91 -2.79 -0.68
N ALA A 35 -5.13 -1.50 -0.90
CA ALA A 35 -4.22 -0.68 -1.69
C ALA A 35 -2.83 -0.67 -1.04
N LEU A 36 -1.81 -1.04 -1.80
CA LEU A 36 -0.44 -1.09 -1.33
C LEU A 36 0.31 0.19 -1.72
N LEU A 37 0.94 0.83 -0.74
CA LEU A 37 1.85 1.93 -0.98
C LEU A 37 3.28 1.40 -1.08
N GLY A 38 3.82 1.44 -2.29
CA GLY A 38 5.20 1.02 -2.54
C GLY A 38 6.23 1.97 -1.91
N ARG A 39 7.49 1.53 -1.92
CA ARG A 39 8.63 2.32 -1.42
C ARG A 39 8.82 3.66 -2.13
N ASN A 40 8.39 3.77 -3.40
CA ASN A 40 8.38 5.04 -4.12
C ASN A 40 7.49 6.09 -3.44
N CYS A 41 6.35 5.67 -2.89
CA CYS A 41 5.49 6.52 -2.09
C CYS A 41 6.16 6.88 -0.76
N LEU A 42 6.63 5.86 -0.04
CA LEU A 42 7.25 6.02 1.30
C LEU A 42 8.56 6.83 1.30
N ASN A 43 9.29 6.89 0.18
CA ASN A 43 10.50 7.71 0.07
C ASN A 43 10.18 9.20 -0.03
N ASN A 44 9.03 9.56 -0.59
CA ASN A 44 8.59 10.95 -0.74
C ASN A 44 7.69 11.39 0.43
N ILE A 45 6.89 10.44 0.94
CA ILE A 45 6.01 10.62 2.09
C ILE A 45 6.62 9.85 3.26
N ARG A 46 7.29 10.58 4.15
CA ARG A 46 7.81 10.00 5.38
C ARG A 46 6.67 9.84 6.37
N LEU A 47 6.21 8.60 6.53
CA LEU A 47 5.18 8.24 7.49
C LEU A 47 5.61 8.60 8.91
N ASN A 48 4.69 9.16 9.69
CA ASN A 48 4.88 9.34 11.12
C ASN A 48 4.55 8.02 11.84
N TRP A 49 5.55 7.16 11.98
CA TRP A 49 5.39 5.87 12.66
C TRP A 49 4.97 5.99 14.13
N GLY A 50 5.23 7.13 14.77
CA GLY A 50 4.81 7.39 16.14
C GLY A 50 3.31 7.68 16.29
N THR A 51 2.58 7.89 15.20
CA THR A 51 1.12 8.11 15.23
C THR A 51 0.35 7.00 14.52
N ILE A 52 1.01 6.17 13.72
CA ILE A 52 0.41 5.00 13.07
C ILE A 52 0.36 3.85 14.08
N HIS A 53 -0.73 3.79 14.84
CA HIS A 53 -1.07 2.67 15.71
C HIS A 53 -2.30 1.95 15.17
N LEU A 54 -2.11 1.02 14.24
CA LEU A 54 -3.18 0.13 13.80
C LEU A 54 -2.94 -1.28 14.38
N LEU A 55 -3.51 -1.55 15.55
CA LEU A 55 -3.85 -2.92 15.94
C LEU A 55 -5.27 -3.20 15.42
N ALA A 56 -5.36 -3.73 14.20
CA ALA A 56 -6.61 -4.35 13.77
C ALA A 56 -6.74 -5.68 14.51
N ASN A 57 -7.50 -5.70 15.60
CA ASN A 57 -7.95 -6.94 16.23
C ASN A 57 -8.96 -7.64 15.30
N HIS A 58 -8.47 -8.29 14.23
CA HIS A 58 -9.27 -9.30 13.56
C HIS A 58 -9.04 -10.64 14.26
N SER A 59 -9.93 -10.93 15.21
CA SER A 59 -10.05 -12.24 15.83
C SER A 59 -10.32 -13.31 14.76
N SER A 60 -9.60 -14.44 14.89
CA SER A 60 -9.75 -15.75 14.23
C SER A 60 -9.51 -15.77 12.71
N THR A 61 -8.55 -16.49 12.11
CA THR A 61 -7.72 -17.63 12.53
C THR A 61 -6.40 -17.57 11.74
N LEU A 62 -5.27 -17.35 12.42
CA LEU A 62 -3.96 -17.71 11.84
C LEU A 62 -3.78 -19.21 12.06
N HIS A 63 -4.13 -20.00 11.06
CA HIS A 63 -3.67 -21.38 11.02
C HIS A 63 -2.15 -21.36 10.84
N ASN A 64 -1.48 -21.73 11.94
CA ASN A 64 -0.09 -22.17 12.00
C ASN A 64 0.35 -22.86 10.71
N VAL A 65 1.46 -22.38 10.13
CA VAL A 65 2.33 -23.22 9.33
C VAL A 65 3.71 -23.11 9.95
N LEU A 66 4.03 -24.13 10.76
CA LEU A 66 5.38 -24.55 11.10
C LEU A 66 6.10 -25.04 9.84
#